data_AF-A0A2N2E5S7-F1
#
_entry.id   AF-A0A2N2E5S7-F1
#
_cell.length_a   1.000
_cell.length_b   1.000
_cell.length_c   1.000
_cell.angle_alpha   90.00
_cell.angle_beta   90.00
_cell.angle_gamma   90.00
#
_symmetry.space_group_name_H-M   'P 1'
#
loop_
_entity.id
_entity.type
_entity.pdbx_description
1 polymer ?
#
loop_
_entity_poly.entity_id
_entity_poly.type
_entity_poly.pdbx_seq_one_letter_code
_entity_poly.pdbx_strand_id
1 'polypeptide(L)'
;MHWVYIIECNDGTLYTGWTIDIDKRIEKHNKGLGAKYTRTRYPVALKYSEEYATKREALQREYYIKQMSRIEKLELIVLQEKSKSHSIGSSNLCIKKSFNSIVNANSRVLILGSMPGEESLRKQEYYAYAKNQFWPIIYTIFDRELDLSYERRVEFLLEKGIALWDVIERCERKGSLDANIRNERPNDINGLLENNPKIVLVCFNGTKAYETYKKKTGFLKDDKIKYQRLPSTSPIPGKNIKSFAEKVEDWKIILEYL
;
A
#
# COMPACT_ATOMS: atom_id res chain seq x y z
N MET A 1 16.90 15.52 -4.25
CA MET A 1 16.47 14.34 -3.48
C MET A 1 15.72 14.79 -2.24
N HIS A 2 14.72 14.05 -1.80
CA HIS A 2 13.89 14.34 -0.63
C HIS A 2 14.08 13.25 0.42
N TRP A 3 13.95 13.58 1.69
CA TRP A 3 14.18 12.67 2.81
C TRP A 3 12.96 12.68 3.72
N VAL A 4 12.59 11.52 4.24
CA VAL A 4 11.67 11.38 5.36
C VAL A 4 12.45 10.80 6.52
N TYR A 5 12.24 11.30 7.72
CA TYR A 5 13.02 10.90 8.89
C TYR A 5 12.18 10.75 10.13
N ILE A 6 12.66 9.92 11.06
CA ILE A 6 12.21 9.86 12.45
C ILE A 6 13.38 10.29 13.32
N ILE A 7 13.12 11.26 14.19
CA ILE A 7 14.04 11.68 15.24
C ILE A 7 13.45 11.33 16.60
N GLU A 8 14.33 10.96 17.53
CA GLU A 8 14.02 10.87 18.94
C GLU A 8 14.38 12.20 19.61
N CYS A 9 13.42 12.79 20.30
CA CYS A 9 13.59 13.98 21.11
C CYS A 9 14.20 13.64 22.48
N ASN A 10 14.72 14.64 23.19
CA ASN A 10 15.27 14.46 24.55
C ASN A 10 14.27 13.87 25.56
N ASP A 11 12.96 14.07 25.35
CA ASP A 11 11.89 13.48 26.18
C ASP A 11 11.52 12.04 25.76
N GLY A 12 12.28 11.42 24.86
CA GLY A 12 12.02 10.09 24.32
C GLY A 12 10.86 10.02 23.33
N THR A 13 10.21 11.14 22.99
CA THR A 13 9.16 11.18 21.96
C THR A 13 9.74 11.05 20.56
N LEU A 14 8.93 10.53 19.63
CA LEU A 14 9.34 10.37 18.23
C LEU A 14 8.64 11.41 17.36
N TYR A 15 9.43 12.18 16.62
CA TYR A 15 8.94 13.13 15.63
C TYR A 15 9.28 12.65 14.22
N THR A 16 8.30 12.79 13.30
CA THR A 16 8.45 12.43 11.89
C THR A 16 8.36 13.68 11.03
N GLY A 17 9.33 13.86 10.13
CA GLY A 17 9.38 14.98 9.21
C GLY A 17 9.90 14.60 7.84
N TRP A 18 9.87 15.55 6.91
CA TRP A 18 10.59 15.45 5.64
C TRP A 18 11.49 16.68 5.40
N THR A 19 12.45 16.55 4.48
CA THR A 19 13.40 17.62 4.09
C THR A 19 14.04 17.31 2.72
N ILE A 20 14.81 18.23 2.15
CA ILE A 20 15.69 17.97 1.00
C ILE A 20 17.15 17.76 1.41
N ASP A 21 17.49 18.12 2.65
CA ASP A 21 18.82 18.07 3.24
C ASP A 21 18.63 17.65 4.71
N ILE A 22 19.03 16.42 5.03
CA ILE A 22 18.76 15.82 6.34
C ILE A 22 19.71 16.38 7.40
N ASP A 23 20.98 16.51 7.09
CA ASP A 23 22.00 16.98 8.04
C ASP A 23 21.71 18.41 8.48
N LYS A 24 21.47 19.32 7.53
CA LYS A 24 21.07 20.70 7.86
C LYS A 24 19.77 20.75 8.65
N ARG A 25 18.83 19.83 8.39
CA ARG A 25 17.56 19.81 9.10
C ARG A 25 17.71 19.35 10.55
N ILE A 26 18.55 18.35 10.81
CA ILE A 26 18.86 17.89 12.18
C ILE A 26 19.60 18.96 12.96
N GLU A 27 20.60 19.59 12.34
CA GLU A 27 21.32 20.72 12.94
C GLU A 27 20.35 21.85 13.32
N LYS A 28 19.41 22.18 12.42
CA LYS A 28 18.39 23.20 12.68
C LYS A 28 17.49 22.84 13.87
N HIS A 29 17.09 21.57 14.00
CA HIS A 29 16.32 21.10 15.17
C HIS A 29 17.13 21.24 16.46
N ASN A 30 18.41 20.87 16.44
CA ASN A 30 19.31 20.96 17.60
C ASN A 30 19.66 22.39 18.01
N LYS A 31 19.55 23.36 17.08
CA LYS A 31 19.66 24.80 17.36
C LYS A 31 18.36 25.43 17.87
N GLY A 32 17.30 24.65 18.10
CA GLY A 32 15.98 25.18 18.47
C GLY A 32 15.25 25.92 17.33
N LEU A 33 15.79 25.91 16.12
CA LEU A 33 15.19 26.56 14.94
C LEU A 33 14.31 25.60 14.11
N GLY A 34 14.04 24.43 14.67
CA GLY A 34 13.29 23.33 14.05
C GLY A 34 11.78 23.57 13.93
N ALA A 35 11.04 22.47 13.83
CA ALA A 35 9.57 22.54 13.87
C ALA A 35 9.10 23.05 15.24
N LYS A 36 7.91 23.67 15.31
CA LYS A 36 7.31 24.14 16.58
C LYS A 36 7.33 23.06 17.67
N TYR A 37 7.11 21.80 17.27
CA TYR A 37 7.11 20.64 18.16
C TYR A 37 8.48 20.34 18.78
N THR A 38 9.55 20.44 17.99
CA THR A 38 10.92 20.05 18.38
C THR A 38 11.72 21.20 18.99
N ARG A 39 11.28 22.45 18.80
CA ARG A 39 11.93 23.67 19.33
C ARG A 39 12.19 23.64 20.84
N THR A 40 11.35 22.96 21.62
CA THR A 40 11.49 22.83 23.09
C THR A 40 11.98 21.45 23.52
N ARG A 41 12.40 20.59 22.58
CA ARG A 41 12.67 19.16 22.80
C ARG A 41 13.99 18.71 22.18
N TYR A 42 15.01 19.56 22.28
CA TYR A 42 16.37 19.28 21.84
C TYR A 42 17.24 18.85 23.04
N PRO A 43 18.38 18.16 22.82
CA PRO A 43 18.87 17.65 21.54
C PRO A 43 17.96 16.55 20.98
N VAL A 44 17.95 16.42 19.67
CA VAL A 44 17.27 15.37 18.92
C VAL A 44 18.30 14.47 18.25
N ALA A 45 18.03 13.18 18.23
CA ALA A 45 18.85 12.18 17.55
C ALA A 45 18.10 11.64 16.32
N LEU A 46 18.75 11.63 15.17
CA LEU A 46 18.23 10.95 13.99
C LEU A 46 18.26 9.44 14.22
N LYS A 47 17.09 8.80 14.20
CA LYS A 47 16.95 7.34 14.38
C LYS A 47 16.65 6.61 13.09
N TYR A 48 15.97 7.28 12.17
CA TYR A 48 15.53 6.67 10.93
C TYR A 48 15.52 7.67 9.80
N SER A 49 15.91 7.24 8.61
CA SER A 49 15.79 8.05 7.40
C SER A 49 15.53 7.21 6.15
N GLU A 50 14.70 7.74 5.26
CA GLU A 50 14.38 7.20 3.94
C GLU A 50 14.54 8.30 2.89
N GLU A 51 15.09 7.96 1.73
CA GLU A 51 15.38 8.88 0.62
C GLU A 51 14.38 8.69 -0.53
N TYR A 52 13.98 9.77 -1.18
CA TYR A 52 12.86 9.87 -2.11
C TYR A 52 13.20 10.75 -3.31
N ALA A 53 12.85 10.31 -4.53
CA ALA A 53 13.11 11.05 -5.76
C ALA A 53 12.26 12.33 -5.85
N THR A 54 10.99 12.26 -5.43
CA THR A 54 10.07 13.39 -5.53
C THR A 54 9.56 13.86 -4.17
N LYS A 55 9.25 15.16 -4.07
CA LYS A 55 8.59 15.76 -2.91
C LYS A 55 7.29 15.04 -2.56
N ARG A 56 6.52 14.64 -3.57
CA ARG A 56 5.21 14.01 -3.39
C ARG A 56 5.32 12.68 -2.64
N GLU A 57 6.29 11.86 -3.01
CA GLU A 57 6.48 10.55 -2.39
C GLU A 57 6.99 10.68 -0.94
N ALA A 58 7.92 11.62 -0.69
CA ALA A 58 8.38 11.92 0.66
C ALA A 58 7.20 12.37 1.55
N LEU A 59 6.33 13.23 1.04
CA LEU A 59 5.13 13.66 1.77
C LEU A 59 4.15 12.50 2.01
N GLN A 60 3.98 11.60 1.04
CA GLN A 60 3.12 10.42 1.20
C GLN A 60 3.67 9.48 2.28
N ARG A 61 4.97 9.22 2.29
CA ARG A 61 5.58 8.40 3.34
C ARG A 61 5.55 9.09 4.69
N GLU A 62 5.87 10.38 4.76
CA GLU A 62 5.79 11.14 6.01
C GLU A 62 4.38 11.04 6.60
N TYR A 63 3.34 11.16 5.77
CA TYR A 63 1.95 10.96 6.18
C TYR A 63 1.75 9.55 6.75
N TYR A 64 2.19 8.50 6.05
CA TYR A 64 2.09 7.12 6.56
C TYR A 64 2.78 6.92 7.90
N ILE A 65 4.04 7.36 8.04
CA ILE A 65 4.79 7.19 9.28
C ILE A 65 4.13 7.98 10.41
N LYS A 66 3.57 9.17 10.14
CA LYS A 66 2.78 9.92 11.13
C LYS A 66 1.55 9.17 11.62
N GLN A 67 0.98 8.30 10.78
CA GLN A 67 -0.16 7.46 11.11
C GLN A 67 0.20 6.19 11.90
N MET A 68 1.49 5.83 12.00
CA MET A 68 1.97 4.67 12.75
C MET A 68 2.00 4.94 14.27
N SER A 69 1.70 3.91 15.04
CA SER A 69 1.89 3.86 16.49
C SER A 69 3.37 3.99 16.87
N ARG A 70 3.63 4.25 18.16
CA ARG A 70 5.01 4.31 18.67
C ARG A 70 5.76 2.99 18.43
N ILE A 71 5.11 1.85 18.66
CA ILE A 71 5.71 0.52 18.51
C ILE A 71 6.13 0.29 17.06
N GLU A 72 5.23 0.52 16.11
CA GLU A 72 5.53 0.34 14.68
C GLU A 72 6.67 1.26 14.20
N LYS A 73 6.78 2.49 14.75
CA LYS A 73 7.92 3.38 14.45
C LYS A 73 9.24 2.85 15.01
N LEU A 74 9.22 2.27 16.21
CA LEU A 74 10.40 1.65 16.81
C LEU A 74 10.85 0.41 16.01
N GLU A 75 9.91 -0.39 15.52
CA GLU A 75 10.20 -1.52 14.63
C GLU A 75 10.91 -1.05 13.34
N LEU A 76 10.45 0.04 12.71
CA LEU A 76 11.13 0.62 11.54
C LEU A 76 12.57 1.02 11.84
N ILE A 77 12.82 1.66 12.99
CA ILE A 77 14.15 2.07 13.44
C ILE A 77 15.05 0.84 13.56
N VAL A 78 14.60 -0.19 14.31
CA VAL A 78 15.36 -1.43 14.54
C VAL A 78 15.67 -2.16 13.23
N LEU A 79 14.72 -2.22 12.29
CA LEU A 79 14.92 -2.85 10.99
C LEU A 79 15.98 -2.11 10.14
N GLN A 80 16.01 -0.77 10.19
CA GLN A 80 17.03 0.00 9.48
C GLN A 80 18.43 -0.17 10.10
N GLU A 81 18.53 -0.22 11.44
CA GLU A 81 19.78 -0.46 12.14
C GLU A 81 20.35 -1.85 11.83
N LYS A 82 19.49 -2.89 11.85
CA LYS A 82 19.87 -4.26 11.44
C LYS A 82 20.39 -4.28 10.00
N SER A 83 19.73 -3.56 9.10
CA SER A 83 20.14 -3.46 7.70
C SER A 83 21.49 -2.75 7.50
N LYS A 84 21.85 -1.80 8.38
CA LYS A 84 23.15 -1.11 8.39
C LYS A 84 24.27 -1.97 9.01
N SER A 85 23.95 -2.79 10.01
CA SER A 85 24.91 -3.69 10.66
C SER A 85 25.33 -4.89 9.80
N HIS A 86 24.55 -5.24 8.78
CA HIS A 86 24.82 -6.36 7.87
C HIS A 86 25.48 -5.97 6.54
N SER A 87 25.86 -4.71 6.34
CA SER A 87 26.39 -4.22 5.07
C SER A 87 27.88 -3.87 5.12
N ILE A 88 28.73 -4.91 5.18
CA ILE A 88 29.97 -4.92 4.39
C ILE A 88 29.66 -5.82 3.18
N GLY A 89 29.39 -5.19 2.03
CA GLY A 89 29.23 -5.88 0.75
C GLY A 89 27.77 -6.14 0.33
N SER A 90 27.47 -5.70 -0.88
CA SER A 90 26.27 -5.97 -1.69
C SER A 90 25.04 -5.07 -1.46
N SER A 91 24.74 -4.33 -2.53
CA SER A 91 23.52 -3.56 -2.76
C SER A 91 22.26 -4.41 -2.53
N ASN A 92 21.56 -4.18 -1.41
CA ASN A 92 20.31 -4.88 -1.08
C ASN A 92 19.17 -4.53 -2.05
N LEU A 93 19.07 -5.29 -3.14
CA LEU A 93 17.89 -5.39 -3.98
C LEU A 93 16.93 -6.39 -3.30
N CYS A 94 15.79 -5.92 -2.76
CA CYS A 94 14.79 -6.82 -2.17
C CYS A 94 13.72 -7.10 -3.22
N ILE A 95 13.59 -8.36 -3.62
CA ILE A 95 12.49 -8.81 -4.47
C ILE A 95 11.21 -8.84 -3.61
N LYS A 96 10.17 -8.13 -4.05
CA LYS A 96 8.82 -8.21 -3.45
C LYS A 96 7.94 -9.03 -4.38
N LYS A 97 7.20 -9.99 -3.81
CA LYS A 97 6.26 -10.86 -4.53
C LYS A 97 4.85 -10.62 -4.01
N SER A 98 3.88 -10.53 -4.90
CA SER A 98 2.45 -10.53 -4.58
C SER A 98 2.04 -11.93 -4.09
N PHE A 99 0.85 -12.02 -3.50
CA PHE A 99 0.29 -13.27 -3.02
C PHE A 99 -0.34 -14.08 -4.17
N ASN A 100 -0.76 -15.29 -3.85
CA ASN A 100 -1.60 -16.08 -4.75
C ASN A 100 -2.97 -15.41 -4.91
N SER A 101 -3.62 -15.62 -6.06
CA SER A 101 -5.00 -15.20 -6.24
C SER A 101 -5.93 -15.93 -5.27
N ILE A 102 -6.91 -15.19 -4.75
CA ILE A 102 -8.07 -15.74 -4.06
C ILE A 102 -9.15 -15.86 -5.12
N VAL A 103 -9.50 -17.09 -5.50
CA VAL A 103 -10.49 -17.36 -6.55
C VAL A 103 -11.09 -18.76 -6.35
N ASN A 104 -12.34 -18.95 -6.76
CA ASN A 104 -12.99 -20.26 -6.82
C ASN A 104 -13.86 -20.36 -8.09
N ALA A 105 -14.42 -21.55 -8.34
CA ALA A 105 -15.27 -21.82 -9.51
C ALA A 105 -16.59 -21.02 -9.55
N ASN A 106 -16.93 -20.26 -8.51
CA ASN A 106 -18.12 -19.41 -8.43
C ASN A 106 -17.78 -17.92 -8.53
N SER A 107 -16.51 -17.57 -8.71
CA SER A 107 -16.10 -16.18 -8.81
C SER A 107 -16.65 -15.54 -10.09
N ARG A 108 -17.36 -14.43 -9.94
CA ARG A 108 -17.95 -13.61 -11.02
C ARG A 108 -17.30 -12.24 -11.15
N VAL A 109 -16.78 -11.71 -10.06
CA VAL A 109 -16.09 -10.42 -10.01
C VAL A 109 -14.63 -10.65 -9.59
N LEU A 110 -13.68 -10.11 -10.34
CA LEU A 110 -12.26 -10.10 -10.00
C LEU A 110 -11.83 -8.69 -9.59
N ILE A 111 -11.34 -8.53 -8.37
CA ILE A 111 -10.75 -7.28 -7.91
C ILE A 111 -9.23 -7.36 -8.01
N LEU A 112 -8.64 -6.36 -8.65
CA LEU A 112 -7.20 -6.23 -8.86
C LEU A 112 -6.65 -5.03 -8.10
N GLY A 113 -5.83 -5.33 -7.09
CA GLY A 113 -4.89 -4.39 -6.49
C GLY A 113 -3.72 -4.07 -7.43
N SER A 114 -2.88 -3.12 -7.04
CA SER A 114 -1.65 -2.82 -7.81
C SER A 114 -0.51 -3.72 -7.39
N MET A 115 -0.11 -3.62 -6.12
CA MET A 115 0.87 -4.46 -5.43
C MET A 115 0.52 -4.43 -3.93
N PRO A 116 0.75 -5.52 -3.17
CA PRO A 116 0.55 -5.50 -1.73
C PRO A 116 1.46 -4.48 -1.05
N GLY A 117 0.90 -3.74 -0.10
CA GLY A 117 1.67 -2.83 0.76
C GLY A 117 2.59 -3.58 1.73
N GLU A 118 3.47 -2.85 2.41
CA GLU A 118 4.46 -3.47 3.32
C GLU A 118 3.82 -4.27 4.44
N GLU A 119 2.77 -3.71 5.06
CA GLU A 119 2.06 -4.38 6.15
C GLU A 119 1.34 -5.64 5.67
N SER A 120 0.79 -5.60 4.45
CA SER A 120 0.26 -6.79 3.79
C SER A 120 1.33 -7.85 3.61
N LEU A 121 2.48 -7.50 3.05
CA LEU A 121 3.59 -8.43 2.85
C LEU A 121 4.14 -8.98 4.17
N ARG A 122 4.13 -8.19 5.25
CA ARG A 122 4.57 -8.62 6.57
C ARG A 122 3.60 -9.64 7.19
N LYS A 123 2.29 -9.39 7.07
CA LYS A 123 1.24 -10.27 7.61
C LYS A 123 0.85 -11.42 6.69
N GLN A 124 1.27 -11.40 5.43
CA GLN A 124 0.79 -12.31 4.39
C GLN A 124 -0.74 -12.22 4.18
N GLU A 125 -1.28 -11.00 4.26
CA GLU A 125 -2.71 -10.72 4.16
C GLU A 125 -2.98 -9.60 3.15
N TYR A 126 -3.95 -9.79 2.26
CA TYR A 126 -4.42 -8.70 1.40
C TYR A 126 -5.03 -7.56 2.23
N TYR A 127 -4.63 -6.32 1.92
CA TYR A 127 -5.10 -5.09 2.57
C TYR A 127 -5.00 -5.08 4.11
N ALA A 128 -3.91 -5.62 4.65
CA ALA A 128 -3.69 -5.81 6.09
C ALA A 128 -3.45 -4.51 6.89
N TYR A 129 -3.15 -3.42 6.19
CA TYR A 129 -2.96 -2.14 6.85
C TYR A 129 -4.29 -1.65 7.43
N ALA A 130 -4.35 -1.42 8.75
CA ALA A 130 -5.58 -1.13 9.47
C ALA A 130 -6.36 0.11 8.96
N LYS A 131 -5.67 1.05 8.30
CA LYS A 131 -6.29 2.25 7.70
C LYS A 131 -6.71 2.05 6.25
N ASN A 132 -6.45 0.89 5.66
CA ASN A 132 -6.99 0.53 4.35
C ASN A 132 -8.48 0.25 4.46
N GLN A 133 -9.26 0.81 3.53
CA GLN A 133 -10.72 0.77 3.57
C GLN A 133 -11.32 -0.39 2.77
N PHE A 134 -10.50 -1.28 2.17
CA PHE A 134 -11.00 -2.37 1.33
C PHE A 134 -11.99 -3.27 2.08
N TRP A 135 -11.57 -3.85 3.21
CA TRP A 135 -12.45 -4.72 4.00
C TRP A 135 -13.68 -3.99 4.53
N PRO A 136 -13.56 -2.80 5.16
CA PRO A 136 -14.74 -2.02 5.53
C PRO A 136 -15.69 -1.75 4.36
N ILE A 137 -15.19 -1.38 3.17
CA ILE A 137 -16.04 -1.10 2.01
C ILE A 137 -16.81 -2.36 1.58
N ILE A 138 -16.10 -3.48 1.40
CA ILE A 138 -16.74 -4.75 1.00
C ILE A 138 -17.81 -5.17 1.99
N TYR A 139 -17.52 -5.14 3.29
CA TYR A 139 -18.51 -5.52 4.29
C TYR A 139 -19.71 -4.55 4.35
N THR A 140 -19.47 -3.25 4.13
CA THR A 140 -20.53 -2.24 4.09
C THR A 140 -21.48 -2.45 2.91
N ILE A 141 -20.99 -2.76 1.70
CA ILE A 141 -21.87 -2.96 0.53
C ILE A 141 -22.78 -4.19 0.67
N PHE A 142 -22.42 -5.15 1.53
CA PHE A 142 -23.22 -6.34 1.85
C PHE A 142 -23.98 -6.23 3.18
N ASP A 143 -23.99 -5.06 3.81
CA ASP A 143 -24.64 -4.82 5.11
C ASP A 143 -24.24 -5.85 6.18
N ARG A 144 -22.93 -6.15 6.27
CA ARG A 144 -22.37 -7.15 7.19
C ARG A 144 -21.33 -6.52 8.11
N GLU A 145 -21.25 -6.99 9.35
CA GLU A 145 -20.18 -6.62 10.27
C GLU A 145 -18.84 -7.25 9.88
N LEU A 146 -17.77 -6.46 9.99
CA LEU A 146 -16.42 -6.89 9.60
C LEU A 146 -15.90 -8.03 10.48
N ASP A 147 -15.63 -9.18 9.87
CA ASP A 147 -14.98 -10.29 10.57
C ASP A 147 -13.59 -9.90 11.06
N LEU A 148 -13.20 -10.37 12.25
CA LEU A 148 -11.87 -10.07 12.83
C LEU A 148 -10.76 -10.92 12.22
N SER A 149 -11.07 -12.17 11.88
CA SER A 149 -10.14 -13.12 11.25
C SER A 149 -10.01 -12.84 9.75
N TYR A 150 -8.78 -12.91 9.24
CA TYR A 150 -8.51 -12.75 7.83
C TYR A 150 -9.10 -13.90 7.00
N GLU A 151 -9.03 -15.12 7.53
CA GLU A 151 -9.55 -16.34 6.89
C GLU A 151 -11.05 -16.22 6.64
N ARG A 152 -11.82 -15.76 7.63
CA ARG A 152 -13.26 -15.52 7.48
C ARG A 152 -13.58 -14.45 6.43
N ARG A 153 -12.73 -13.42 6.31
CA ARG A 153 -12.88 -12.40 5.26
C ARG A 153 -12.64 -12.99 3.87
N VAL A 154 -11.66 -13.88 3.73
CA VAL A 154 -11.38 -14.59 2.47
C VAL A 154 -12.52 -15.53 2.11
N GLU A 155 -13.02 -16.32 3.07
CA GLU A 155 -14.19 -17.18 2.89
C GLU A 155 -15.40 -16.38 2.44
N PHE A 156 -15.64 -15.22 3.07
CA PHE A 156 -16.75 -14.34 2.71
C PHE A 156 -16.64 -13.82 1.27
N LEU A 157 -15.46 -13.40 0.82
CA LEU A 157 -15.26 -13.00 -0.59
C LEU A 157 -15.63 -14.14 -1.54
N LEU A 158 -15.11 -15.34 -1.26
CA LEU A 158 -15.34 -16.53 -2.08
C LEU A 158 -16.83 -16.97 -2.08
N GLU A 159 -17.51 -16.86 -0.94
CA GLU A 159 -18.95 -17.10 -0.80
C GLU A 159 -19.76 -16.13 -1.67
N LYS A 160 -19.35 -14.85 -1.70
CA LYS A 160 -20.00 -13.82 -2.52
C LYS A 160 -19.56 -13.84 -3.98
N GLY A 161 -18.74 -14.79 -4.43
CA GLY A 161 -18.29 -14.85 -5.83
C GLY A 161 -17.30 -13.74 -6.19
N ILE A 162 -16.57 -13.23 -5.22
CA ILE A 162 -15.54 -12.20 -5.40
C ILE A 162 -14.15 -12.85 -5.35
N ALA A 163 -13.42 -12.74 -6.46
CA ALA A 163 -12.01 -13.04 -6.54
C ALA A 163 -11.16 -11.81 -6.23
N LEU A 164 -9.97 -12.03 -5.67
CA LEU A 164 -9.03 -10.99 -5.31
C LEU A 164 -7.60 -11.35 -5.73
N TRP A 165 -6.93 -10.42 -6.40
CA TRP A 165 -5.51 -10.53 -6.73
C TRP A 165 -4.86 -9.15 -6.90
N ASP A 166 -3.65 -9.11 -7.42
CA ASP A 166 -2.94 -7.90 -7.84
C ASP A 166 -2.52 -7.98 -9.30
N VAL A 167 -2.32 -6.82 -9.92
CA VAL A 167 -1.76 -6.74 -11.27
C VAL A 167 -0.28 -7.09 -11.29
N ILE A 168 0.50 -6.68 -10.29
CA ILE A 168 1.96 -6.88 -10.26
C ILE A 168 2.30 -8.16 -9.47
N GLU A 169 2.86 -9.17 -10.13
CA GLU A 169 3.34 -10.41 -9.49
C GLU A 169 4.60 -10.14 -8.66
N ARG A 170 5.56 -9.46 -9.28
CA ARG A 170 6.88 -9.25 -8.70
C ARG A 170 7.40 -7.89 -9.13
N CYS A 171 8.03 -7.21 -8.18
CA CYS A 171 8.85 -6.05 -8.43
C CYS A 171 10.15 -6.16 -7.64
N GLU A 172 11.24 -5.68 -8.24
CA GLU A 172 12.45 -5.39 -7.50
C GLU A 172 12.27 -4.05 -6.84
N ARG A 173 12.38 -3.99 -5.51
CA ARG A 173 12.22 -2.76 -4.77
C ARG A 173 13.43 -2.55 -3.87
N LYS A 174 14.20 -1.50 -4.14
CA LYS A 174 15.23 -1.03 -3.20
C LYS A 174 14.54 -0.22 -2.11
N GLY A 175 14.50 -0.77 -0.89
CA GLY A 175 13.81 -0.17 0.26
C GLY A 175 12.28 -0.29 0.23
N SER A 176 11.61 0.57 0.98
CA SER A 176 10.15 0.59 1.22
C SER A 176 9.31 1.21 0.09
N LEU A 177 9.98 1.67 -0.98
CA LEU A 177 9.47 2.66 -1.92
C LEU A 177 8.93 2.11 -3.26
N ASP A 178 7.68 2.44 -3.62
CA ASP A 178 7.07 2.06 -4.92
C ASP A 178 7.74 2.70 -6.14
N ALA A 179 8.51 3.77 -5.97
CA ALA A 179 9.25 4.46 -7.03
C ALA A 179 10.53 3.73 -7.47
N ASN A 180 11.09 2.89 -6.57
CA ASN A 180 12.26 2.06 -6.84
C ASN A 180 11.88 0.69 -7.41
N ILE A 181 10.60 0.53 -7.76
CA ILE A 181 10.11 -0.65 -8.44
C ILE A 181 10.73 -0.70 -9.84
N ARG A 182 11.64 -1.65 -10.03
CA ARG A 182 12.15 -2.05 -11.34
C ARG A 182 11.69 -3.46 -11.64
N ASN A 183 11.69 -3.83 -12.93
CA ASN A 183 11.30 -5.15 -13.39
C ASN A 183 9.91 -5.61 -12.91
N GLU A 184 8.90 -4.71 -13.01
CA GLU A 184 7.49 -5.06 -12.79
C GLU A 184 7.09 -6.19 -13.76
N ARG A 185 6.90 -7.39 -13.22
CA ARG A 185 6.29 -8.51 -13.94
C ARG A 185 4.82 -8.57 -13.55
N PRO A 186 3.88 -8.43 -14.50
CA PRO A 186 2.47 -8.58 -14.19
C PRO A 186 2.15 -10.05 -13.90
N ASN A 187 1.13 -10.27 -13.07
CA ASN A 187 0.49 -11.58 -12.94
C ASN A 187 -0.17 -11.99 -14.26
N ASP A 188 -0.31 -13.30 -14.50
CA ASP A 188 -1.06 -13.84 -15.63
C ASP A 188 -2.57 -13.75 -15.39
N ILE A 189 -3.08 -12.52 -15.46
CA ILE A 189 -4.51 -12.26 -15.28
C ILE A 189 -5.32 -12.89 -16.42
N ASN A 190 -4.81 -12.88 -17.65
CA ASN A 190 -5.52 -13.43 -18.80
C ASN A 190 -5.70 -14.94 -18.65
N GLY A 191 -4.64 -15.67 -18.27
CA GLY A 191 -4.75 -17.10 -17.94
C GLY A 191 -5.70 -17.36 -16.77
N LEU A 192 -5.76 -16.49 -15.76
CA LEU A 192 -6.77 -16.63 -14.69
C LEU A 192 -8.20 -16.46 -15.21
N LEU A 193 -8.45 -15.48 -16.08
CA LEU A 193 -9.77 -15.24 -16.68
C LEU A 193 -10.19 -16.40 -17.59
N GLU A 194 -9.28 -16.94 -18.40
CA GLU A 194 -9.53 -18.12 -19.25
C GLU A 194 -9.90 -19.36 -18.41
N ASN A 195 -9.22 -19.56 -17.28
CA ASN A 195 -9.51 -20.66 -16.35
C ASN A 195 -10.77 -20.45 -15.49
N ASN A 196 -11.30 -19.22 -15.44
CA ASN A 196 -12.46 -18.86 -14.63
C ASN A 196 -13.50 -18.11 -15.48
N PRO A 197 -14.16 -18.79 -16.43
CA PRO A 197 -15.02 -18.14 -17.43
C PRO A 197 -16.31 -17.52 -16.86
N LYS A 198 -16.62 -17.75 -15.58
CA LYS A 198 -17.73 -17.08 -14.87
C LYS A 198 -17.39 -15.63 -14.47
N ILE A 199 -16.11 -15.25 -14.49
CA ILE A 199 -15.70 -13.88 -14.22
C ILE A 199 -16.14 -12.99 -15.37
N VAL A 200 -17.05 -12.06 -15.07
CA VAL A 200 -17.67 -11.13 -16.03
C VAL A 200 -17.31 -9.68 -15.75
N LEU A 201 -16.75 -9.38 -14.57
CA LEU A 201 -16.32 -8.03 -14.19
C LEU A 201 -14.91 -8.07 -13.59
N VAL A 202 -14.04 -7.21 -14.11
CA VAL A 202 -12.70 -6.95 -13.56
C VAL A 202 -12.66 -5.52 -13.01
N CYS A 203 -12.49 -5.40 -11.69
CA CYS A 203 -12.43 -4.13 -10.97
C CYS A 203 -10.99 -3.78 -10.59
N PHE A 204 -10.53 -2.59 -10.96
CA PHE A 204 -9.20 -2.09 -10.56
C PHE A 204 -9.30 -1.19 -9.35
N ASN A 205 -8.64 -1.56 -8.25
CA ASN A 205 -8.59 -0.78 -7.01
C ASN A 205 -7.60 0.40 -7.15
N GLY A 206 -8.07 1.48 -7.77
CA GLY A 206 -7.33 2.72 -7.99
C GLY A 206 -6.59 2.81 -9.33
N THR A 207 -6.07 4.01 -9.62
CA THR A 207 -5.46 4.35 -10.91
C THR A 207 -4.20 3.55 -11.23
N LYS A 208 -3.35 3.25 -10.24
CA LYS A 208 -2.09 2.52 -10.49
C LYS A 208 -2.37 1.10 -11.01
N ALA A 209 -3.34 0.39 -10.43
CA ALA A 209 -3.72 -0.95 -10.89
C ALA A 209 -4.21 -0.90 -12.35
N TYR A 210 -5.13 0.02 -12.65
CA TYR A 210 -5.69 0.20 -13.99
C TYR A 210 -4.63 0.53 -15.05
N GLU A 211 -3.78 1.54 -14.79
CA GLU A 211 -2.76 1.96 -15.76
C GLU A 211 -1.66 0.90 -15.95
N THR A 212 -1.25 0.21 -14.88
CA THR A 212 -0.30 -0.90 -15.00
C THR A 212 -0.90 -2.03 -15.83
N TYR A 213 -2.14 -2.43 -15.57
CA TYR A 213 -2.81 -3.47 -16.34
C TYR A 213 -2.93 -3.10 -17.82
N LYS A 214 -3.44 -1.89 -18.10
CA LYS A 214 -3.57 -1.36 -19.47
C LYS A 214 -2.24 -1.36 -20.23
N LYS A 215 -1.14 -0.99 -19.56
CA LYS A 215 0.19 -0.89 -20.18
C LYS A 215 0.91 -2.24 -20.34
N LYS A 216 0.72 -3.16 -19.40
CA LYS A 216 1.54 -4.37 -19.29
C LYS A 216 0.82 -5.65 -19.69
N THR A 217 -0.47 -5.75 -19.42
CA THR A 217 -1.29 -6.94 -19.70
C THR A 217 -2.19 -6.71 -20.91
N GLY A 218 -2.83 -5.54 -20.99
CA GLY A 218 -3.81 -5.21 -22.01
C GLY A 218 -5.19 -5.80 -21.73
N PHE A 219 -6.22 -5.20 -22.31
CA PHE A 219 -7.60 -5.68 -22.17
C PHE A 219 -7.89 -6.80 -23.18
N LEU A 220 -8.52 -7.89 -22.72
CA LEU A 220 -9.03 -8.92 -23.62
C LEU A 220 -10.15 -8.33 -24.49
N LYS A 221 -10.17 -8.72 -25.77
CA LYS A 221 -11.26 -8.39 -26.70
C LYS A 221 -12.40 -9.41 -26.55
N ASP A 222 -12.94 -9.51 -25.34
CA ASP A 222 -14.11 -10.33 -25.04
C ASP A 222 -15.20 -9.43 -24.46
N ASP A 223 -16.31 -9.29 -25.20
CA ASP A 223 -17.43 -8.43 -24.82
C ASP A 223 -18.13 -8.91 -23.53
N LYS A 224 -17.91 -10.16 -23.12
CA LYS A 224 -18.43 -10.74 -21.88
C LYS A 224 -17.75 -10.18 -20.64
N ILE A 225 -16.49 -9.72 -20.76
CA ILE A 225 -15.72 -9.20 -19.62
C ILE A 225 -15.79 -7.68 -19.61
N LYS A 226 -16.37 -7.13 -18.55
CA LYS A 226 -16.39 -5.69 -18.29
C LYS A 226 -15.20 -5.30 -17.42
N TYR A 227 -14.68 -4.10 -17.65
CA TYR A 227 -13.53 -3.55 -16.92
C TYR A 227 -13.93 -2.24 -16.26
N GLN A 228 -13.81 -2.16 -14.94
CA GLN A 228 -14.20 -0.99 -14.17
C GLN A 228 -13.04 -0.49 -13.30
N ARG A 229 -12.73 0.81 -13.39
CA ARG A 229 -11.79 1.44 -12.46
C ARG A 229 -12.56 1.98 -11.25
N LEU A 230 -12.18 1.52 -10.05
CA LEU A 230 -12.77 1.93 -8.79
C LEU A 230 -11.86 2.92 -8.03
N PRO A 231 -12.41 3.73 -7.11
CA PRO A 231 -11.59 4.58 -6.26
C PRO A 231 -10.67 3.72 -5.37
N SER A 232 -9.48 4.24 -5.09
CA SER A 232 -8.52 3.52 -4.26
C SER A 232 -9.01 3.42 -2.81
N THR A 233 -8.90 2.22 -2.27
CA THR A 233 -9.14 1.88 -0.84
C THR A 233 -7.99 2.28 0.08
N SER A 234 -6.85 2.71 -0.48
CA SER A 234 -5.71 3.19 0.31
C SER A 234 -6.04 4.51 1.04
N PRO A 235 -5.52 4.72 2.25
CA PRO A 235 -5.70 5.97 2.98
C PRO A 235 -4.85 7.12 2.44
N ILE A 236 -3.95 6.88 1.47
CA ILE A 236 -3.18 7.97 0.85
C ILE A 236 -4.14 8.92 0.14
N PRO A 237 -4.12 10.22 0.47
CA PRO A 237 -4.86 11.22 -0.28
C PRO A 237 -4.43 11.23 -1.76
N GLY A 238 -5.37 10.92 -2.64
CA GLY A 238 -5.21 11.10 -4.09
C GLY A 238 -5.44 12.56 -4.51
N LYS A 239 -5.32 12.84 -5.82
CA LYS A 239 -5.69 14.17 -6.37
C LYS A 239 -7.19 14.47 -6.26
N ASN A 240 -8.03 13.46 -6.05
CA ASN A 240 -9.48 13.55 -5.82
C ASN A 240 -9.84 12.66 -4.63
N ILE A 241 -9.92 13.23 -3.42
CA ILE A 241 -10.21 12.47 -2.19
C ILE A 241 -11.72 12.26 -2.12
N LYS A 242 -12.18 11.03 -2.38
CA LYS A 242 -13.54 10.61 -2.08
C LYS A 242 -13.67 10.25 -0.61
N SER A 243 -14.78 10.65 0.00
CA SER A 243 -15.22 10.19 1.32
C SER A 243 -15.46 8.68 1.33
N PHE A 244 -15.54 8.09 2.53
CA PHE A 244 -15.85 6.67 2.65
C PHE A 244 -17.19 6.32 2.01
N ALA A 245 -18.25 7.12 2.26
CA ALA A 245 -19.57 6.89 1.70
C ALA A 245 -19.58 6.94 0.16
N GLU A 246 -18.89 7.91 -0.44
CA GLU A 246 -18.76 7.98 -1.91
C GLU A 246 -18.00 6.78 -2.49
N LYS A 247 -16.98 6.28 -1.77
CA LYS A 247 -16.29 5.06 -2.19
C LYS A 247 -17.20 3.84 -2.10
N VAL A 248 -17.97 3.70 -1.02
CA VAL A 248 -18.94 2.61 -0.88
C VAL A 248 -19.92 2.62 -2.04
N GLU A 249 -20.44 3.80 -2.42
CA GLU A 249 -21.36 3.93 -3.54
C GLU A 249 -20.73 3.52 -4.88
N ASP A 250 -19.51 3.98 -5.18
CA ASP A 250 -18.79 3.54 -6.39
C ASP A 250 -18.56 2.02 -6.42
N TRP A 251 -18.32 1.41 -5.26
CA TRP A 251 -18.02 -0.02 -5.14
C TRP A 251 -19.26 -0.91 -5.22
N LYS A 252 -20.48 -0.36 -5.04
CA LYS A 252 -21.74 -1.13 -5.20
C LYS A 252 -21.94 -1.68 -6.60
N ILE A 253 -21.26 -1.13 -7.63
CA ILE A 253 -21.30 -1.67 -8.99
C ILE A 253 -20.99 -3.17 -9.05
N ILE A 254 -20.19 -3.70 -8.11
CA ILE A 254 -19.89 -5.13 -8.12
C ILE A 254 -21.14 -5.98 -7.86
N LEU A 255 -22.12 -5.48 -7.11
CA LEU A 255 -23.36 -6.19 -6.77
C LEU A 255 -24.21 -6.50 -8.00
N GLU A 256 -24.11 -5.70 -9.06
CA GLU A 256 -24.82 -5.95 -10.33
C GLU A 256 -24.28 -7.18 -11.09
N TYR A 257 -23.10 -7.68 -10.69
CA TYR A 257 -22.38 -8.75 -11.39
C TYR A 257 -22.15 -10.00 -10.52
N LEU A 258 -22.66 -10.03 -9.28
CA LEU A 258 -22.61 -11.18 -8.37
C LEU A 258 -23.88 -12.01 -8.46
#